data_AF-A0A956WL93-F1
#
_entry.id   AF-A0A956WL93-F1
#
_cell.length_a   1.000
_cell.length_b   1.000
_cell.length_c   1.000
_cell.angle_alpha   90.00
_cell.angle_beta   90.00
_cell.angle_gamma   90.00
#
_symmetry.space_group_name_H-M   'P 1'
#
loop_
_entity.id
_entity.type
_entity.pdbx_description
1 polymer ?
#
loop_
_entity_poly.entity_id
_entity_poly.type
_entity_poly.pdbx_seq_one_letter_code
_entity_poly.pdbx_strand_id
1 'polypeptide(L)'
;KLWLIDHGAALYTQHRWTGDLAAVEVNAAGRFPAIRDHVLLSVAGPIPEADARLAPRLTPAVIAEAVATASDALLEGVSPFATPEEHRAAYRTHLAARLRAPRLWVETAEEARRGVA
;
A
#
# COMPACT_ATOMS: atom_id res chain seq x y z
N LYS A 1 -13.28 -14.69 -16.31
CA LYS A 1 -12.14 -14.32 -15.43
C LYS A 1 -12.42 -12.93 -14.89
N LEU A 2 -12.42 -12.73 -13.56
CA LEU A 2 -12.65 -11.40 -12.98
C LEU A 2 -11.34 -10.62 -13.00
N TRP A 3 -11.39 -9.37 -13.45
CA TRP A 3 -10.26 -8.44 -13.43
C TRP A 3 -10.60 -7.29 -12.49
N LEU A 4 -9.71 -7.04 -11.55
CA LEU A 4 -9.77 -5.88 -10.66
C LEU A 4 -8.95 -4.77 -11.32
N ILE A 5 -9.64 -3.79 -11.89
CA ILE A 5 -9.03 -2.65 -12.59
C ILE A 5 -9.17 -1.37 -11.77
N ASP A 6 -8.47 -0.31 -12.18
CA ASP A 6 -8.60 1.05 -11.61
C ASP A 6 -8.30 1.16 -10.10
N HIS A 7 -7.23 0.49 -9.65
CA HIS A 7 -6.75 0.60 -8.26
C HIS A 7 -5.81 1.80 -8.07
N GLY A 8 -5.74 2.72 -9.04
CA GLY A 8 -4.83 3.88 -9.00
C GLY A 8 -5.09 4.81 -7.81
N ALA A 9 -6.30 4.78 -7.25
CA ALA A 9 -6.69 5.53 -6.06
C ALA A 9 -6.63 4.71 -4.75
N ALA A 10 -6.22 3.44 -4.78
CA ALA A 10 -6.19 2.59 -3.58
C ALA A 10 -5.05 2.97 -2.62
N LEU A 11 -3.98 3.61 -3.12
CA LEU A 11 -2.81 4.01 -2.33
C LEU A 11 -2.89 5.48 -1.89
N TYR A 12 -3.88 5.79 -1.06
CA TYR A 12 -4.20 7.15 -0.56
C TYR A 12 -2.97 7.93 -0.06
N THR A 13 -2.03 7.23 0.55
CA THR A 13 -0.82 7.82 1.16
C THR A 13 0.09 8.51 0.15
N GLN A 14 0.05 8.14 -1.13
CA GLN A 14 0.90 8.73 -2.17
C GLN A 14 0.68 10.24 -2.33
N HIS A 15 -0.54 10.72 -2.03
CA HIS A 15 -0.88 12.14 -2.07
C HIS A 15 -0.33 12.96 -0.89
N ARG A 16 0.28 12.30 0.10
CA ARG A 16 0.81 12.93 1.33
C ARG A 16 2.32 12.75 1.50
N TRP A 17 3.02 12.24 0.49
CA TRP A 17 4.45 12.07 0.56
C TRP A 17 5.19 13.40 0.62
N THR A 18 6.31 13.42 1.34
CA THR A 18 7.09 14.64 1.64
C THR A 18 8.49 14.62 1.02
N GLY A 19 8.78 13.70 0.08
CA GLY A 19 10.12 13.50 -0.47
C GLY A 19 11.05 12.69 0.44
N ASP A 20 10.74 12.61 1.73
CA ASP A 20 11.52 11.88 2.74
C ASP A 20 11.08 10.41 2.83
N LEU A 21 11.98 9.48 2.46
CA LEU A 21 11.73 8.04 2.52
C LEU A 21 11.54 7.52 3.94
N ALA A 22 12.17 8.13 4.96
CA ALA A 22 11.98 7.74 6.35
C ALA A 22 10.55 8.09 6.81
N ALA A 23 10.06 9.27 6.43
CA ALA A 23 8.67 9.65 6.65
C ALA A 23 7.70 8.70 5.91
N VAL A 24 7.99 8.32 4.67
CA VAL A 24 7.18 7.33 3.92
C VAL A 24 7.11 6.01 4.67
N GLU A 25 8.25 5.52 5.16
CA GLU A 25 8.36 4.25 5.90
C GLU A 25 7.56 4.26 7.21
N VAL A 26 7.71 5.31 8.02
CA VAL A 26 6.98 5.46 9.30
C VAL A 26 5.47 5.52 9.05
N ASN A 27 5.02 6.31 8.07
CA ASN A 27 3.60 6.39 7.73
C ASN A 27 3.06 5.05 7.20
N ALA A 28 3.87 4.30 6.45
CA ALA A 28 3.48 3.02 5.90
C ALA A 28 3.28 1.94 6.99
N ALA A 29 4.03 1.99 8.09
CA ALA A 29 3.88 1.06 9.22
C ALA A 29 2.63 1.35 10.09
N GLY A 30 2.02 2.53 9.94
CA GLY A 30 0.87 2.97 10.74
C GLY A 30 -0.45 2.28 10.40
N ARG A 31 -1.47 2.60 11.19
CA ARG A 31 -2.87 2.21 10.94
C ARG A 31 -3.41 2.86 9.66
N PHE A 32 -4.50 2.31 9.13
CA PHE A 32 -5.24 2.91 8.00
C PHE A 32 -6.74 3.00 8.30
N PRO A 33 -7.19 4.01 9.08
CA PRO A 33 -8.58 4.11 9.54
C PRO A 33 -9.61 4.25 8.41
N ALA A 34 -9.21 4.84 7.27
CA ALA A 34 -10.09 5.02 6.11
C ALA A 34 -10.55 3.69 5.47
N ILE A 35 -9.94 2.55 5.84
CA ILE A 35 -10.41 1.22 5.38
C ILE A 35 -11.86 0.94 5.77
N ARG A 36 -12.39 1.57 6.82
CA ARG A 36 -13.78 1.44 7.26
C ARG A 36 -14.79 1.83 6.17
N ASP A 37 -14.37 2.70 5.25
CA ASP A 37 -15.21 3.21 4.16
C ASP A 37 -15.11 2.34 2.89
N HIS A 38 -14.41 1.20 2.94
CA HIS A 38 -14.20 0.32 1.79
C HIS A 38 -15.49 -0.42 1.41
N VAL A 39 -15.96 -0.24 0.17
CA VAL A 39 -17.26 -0.75 -0.32
C VAL A 39 -17.44 -2.27 -0.24
N LEU A 40 -16.34 -3.04 -0.31
CA LEU A 40 -16.39 -4.51 -0.20
C LEU A 40 -16.19 -5.03 1.23
N LEU A 41 -16.04 -4.17 2.23
CA LEU A 41 -15.71 -4.59 3.60
C LEU A 41 -16.83 -5.46 4.21
N SER A 42 -18.09 -5.15 3.91
CA SER A 42 -19.27 -5.87 4.41
C SER A 42 -19.37 -7.31 3.91
N VAL A 43 -18.71 -7.64 2.79
CA VAL A 43 -18.70 -8.97 2.18
C VAL A 43 -17.33 -9.64 2.24
N ALA A 44 -16.36 -9.01 2.90
CA ALA A 44 -15.01 -9.54 3.03
C ALA A 44 -14.96 -10.71 4.03
N GLY A 45 -14.16 -11.73 3.69
CA GLY A 45 -13.72 -12.74 4.66
C GLY A 45 -12.67 -12.18 5.64
N PRO A 46 -12.14 -13.01 6.56
CA PRO A 46 -11.15 -12.59 7.54
C PRO A 46 -9.89 -11.97 6.88
N ILE A 47 -9.57 -10.73 7.24
CA ILE A 47 -8.41 -10.03 6.67
C ILE A 47 -7.08 -10.68 7.10
N PRO A 48 -6.90 -11.15 8.35
CA PRO A 48 -5.67 -11.82 8.76
C PRO A 48 -5.38 -13.10 7.96
N GLU A 49 -6.42 -13.85 7.56
CA GLU A 49 -6.25 -15.04 6.72
C GLU A 49 -5.81 -14.68 5.30
N ALA A 50 -6.39 -13.62 4.73
CA ALA A 50 -5.96 -13.10 3.44
C ALA A 50 -4.52 -12.59 3.51
N ASP A 51 -4.14 -11.91 4.59
CA ASP A 51 -2.79 -11.42 4.82
C ASP A 51 -1.78 -12.56 4.88
N ALA A 52 -2.03 -13.58 5.71
CA ALA A 52 -1.17 -14.75 5.84
C ALA A 52 -0.98 -15.50 4.52
N ARG A 53 -2.03 -15.56 3.68
CA ARG A 53 -2.00 -16.21 2.36
C ARG A 53 -1.24 -15.41 1.30
N LEU A 54 -1.33 -14.08 1.34
CA LEU A 54 -0.87 -13.21 0.24
C LEU A 54 0.48 -12.55 0.51
N ALA A 55 0.76 -12.15 1.75
CA ALA A 55 1.97 -11.42 2.09
C ALA A 55 3.27 -12.16 1.76
N PRO A 56 3.42 -13.49 1.98
CA PRO A 56 4.64 -14.21 1.63
C PRO A 56 4.93 -14.24 0.12
N ARG A 57 3.93 -13.96 -0.72
CA ARG A 57 4.07 -13.90 -2.18
C ARG A 57 4.65 -12.57 -2.66
N LEU A 58 4.59 -11.53 -1.83
CA LEU A 58 5.11 -10.19 -2.13
C LEU A 58 6.54 -10.05 -1.60
N THR A 59 7.49 -10.68 -2.30
CA THR A 59 8.91 -10.57 -1.96
C THR A 59 9.47 -9.21 -2.39
N PRO A 60 10.63 -8.76 -1.85
CA PRO A 60 11.29 -7.55 -2.32
C PRO A 60 11.53 -7.53 -3.84
N ALA A 61 11.85 -8.69 -4.43
CA ALA A 61 12.03 -8.83 -5.87
C ALA A 61 10.72 -8.61 -6.65
N VAL A 62 9.61 -9.23 -6.20
CA VAL A 62 8.29 -9.03 -6.82
C VAL A 62 7.84 -7.57 -6.76
N ILE A 63 8.08 -6.90 -5.62
CA ILE A 63 7.77 -5.48 -5.47
C ILE A 63 8.63 -4.63 -6.41
N ALA A 64 9.94 -4.90 -6.47
CA ALA A 64 10.84 -4.15 -7.34
C ALA A 64 10.45 -4.31 -8.82
N GLU A 65 10.14 -5.53 -9.27
CA GLU A 65 9.69 -5.82 -10.62
C GLU A 65 8.37 -5.10 -10.93
N ALA A 66 7.38 -5.20 -10.04
CA ALA A 66 6.08 -4.54 -10.23
C ALA A 66 6.23 -3.01 -10.34
N VAL A 67 7.00 -2.39 -9.44
CA VAL A 67 7.24 -0.94 -9.45
C VAL A 67 8.03 -0.50 -10.69
N ALA A 68 8.94 -1.33 -11.20
CA ALA A 68 9.70 -1.04 -12.41
C ALA A 68 8.82 -0.96 -13.68
N THR A 69 7.62 -1.56 -13.66
CA THR A 69 6.69 -1.46 -14.81
C THR A 69 6.09 -0.06 -15.00
N ALA A 70 6.13 0.80 -13.98
CA ALA A 70 5.67 2.18 -14.11
C ALA A 70 6.62 2.95 -15.04
N SER A 71 6.10 3.48 -16.15
CA SER A 71 6.89 4.27 -17.10
C SER A 71 7.33 5.61 -16.51
N ASP A 72 8.49 6.12 -16.95
CA ASP A 72 8.99 7.43 -16.51
C ASP A 72 7.99 8.57 -16.77
N ALA A 73 7.26 8.52 -17.89
CA ALA A 73 6.27 9.53 -18.25
C ALA A 73 5.14 9.73 -17.23
N LEU A 74 4.88 8.73 -16.37
CA LEU A 74 3.89 8.84 -15.28
C LEU A 74 4.46 9.48 -14.01
N LEU A 75 5.79 9.53 -13.88
CA LEU A 75 6.50 9.91 -12.65
C LEU A 75 7.31 11.20 -12.81
N GLU A 76 7.67 11.56 -14.04
CA GLU A 76 8.45 12.77 -14.34
C GLU A 76 7.66 14.04 -13.99
N GLY A 77 8.32 14.98 -13.29
CA GLY A 77 7.73 16.25 -12.87
C GLY A 77 6.65 16.14 -11.78
N VAL A 78 6.45 14.96 -11.17
CA VAL A 78 5.47 14.75 -10.11
C VAL A 78 6.08 15.13 -8.75
N SER A 79 5.49 16.12 -8.07
CA SER A 79 5.89 16.43 -6.68
C SER A 79 5.54 15.26 -5.74
N PRO A 80 6.34 14.95 -4.70
CA PRO A 80 7.47 15.72 -4.16
C PRO A 80 8.85 15.27 -4.63
N PHE A 81 8.96 14.31 -5.55
CA PHE A 81 10.25 13.74 -5.93
C PHE A 81 10.75 14.32 -7.24
N ALA A 82 12.06 14.52 -7.34
CA ALA A 82 12.68 15.14 -8.51
C ALA A 82 12.81 14.16 -9.68
N THR A 83 12.90 12.85 -9.39
CA THR A 83 13.13 11.84 -10.42
C THR A 83 12.10 10.71 -10.39
N PRO A 84 11.88 10.01 -11.52
CA PRO A 84 11.10 8.77 -11.55
C PRO A 84 11.64 7.70 -10.59
N GLU A 85 12.95 7.61 -10.41
CA GLU A 85 13.54 6.60 -9.52
C GLU A 85 13.27 6.88 -8.05
N GLU A 86 13.28 8.14 -7.62
CA GLU A 86 12.89 8.52 -6.26
C GLU A 86 11.41 8.17 -5.97
N HIS A 87 10.51 8.35 -6.94
CA HIS A 87 9.13 7.88 -6.82
C HIS A 87 9.06 6.37 -6.65
N ARG A 88 9.77 5.62 -7.51
CA ARG A 88 9.83 4.16 -7.41
C ARG A 88 10.39 3.72 -6.06
N ALA A 89 11.41 4.41 -5.55
CA ALA A 89 11.96 4.18 -4.23
C ALA A 89 10.90 4.38 -3.15
N ALA A 90 10.10 5.45 -3.21
CA ALA A 90 9.00 5.68 -2.27
C ALA A 90 7.95 4.56 -2.29
N TYR A 91 7.56 4.07 -3.48
CA TYR A 91 6.65 2.92 -3.58
C TYR A 91 7.26 1.64 -3.01
N ARG A 92 8.52 1.33 -3.34
CA ARG A 92 9.21 0.15 -2.78
C ARG A 92 9.29 0.23 -1.26
N THR A 93 9.68 1.39 -0.72
CA THR A 93 9.75 1.65 0.72
C THR A 93 8.38 1.48 1.38
N HIS A 94 7.33 2.09 0.83
CA HIS A 94 5.97 1.99 1.37
C HIS A 94 5.46 0.54 1.39
N LEU A 95 5.57 -0.17 0.26
CA LEU A 95 5.08 -1.54 0.11
C LEU A 95 5.85 -2.53 0.99
N ALA A 96 7.17 -2.39 1.06
CA ALA A 96 8.00 -3.21 1.93
C ALA A 96 7.68 -2.95 3.42
N ALA A 97 7.50 -1.69 3.81
CA ALA A 97 7.14 -1.34 5.18
C ALA A 97 5.79 -1.92 5.60
N ARG A 98 4.79 -1.91 4.70
CA ARG A 98 3.47 -2.51 4.93
C ARG A 98 3.49 -4.03 5.17
N LEU A 99 4.58 -4.71 4.79
CA LEU A 99 4.76 -6.15 4.97
C LEU A 99 5.50 -6.52 6.26
N ARG A 100 6.15 -5.56 6.93
CA ARG A 100 6.86 -5.81 8.18
C ARG A 100 5.91 -5.79 9.38
N ALA A 101 6.19 -6.66 10.35
CA ALA A 101 5.48 -6.65 11.63
C ALA A 101 5.95 -5.46 12.51
N PRO A 102 5.07 -4.91 13.36
CA PRO A 102 3.64 -5.21 13.49
C PRO A 102 2.83 -4.66 12.30
N ARG A 103 1.80 -5.40 11.88
CA ARG A 103 0.95 -5.03 10.73
C ARG A 103 -0.32 -4.33 11.20
N LEU A 104 -0.16 -3.18 11.84
CA LEU A 104 -1.25 -2.43 12.48
C LEU A 104 -2.43 -2.13 11.54
N TRP A 105 -2.15 -1.95 10.25
CA TRP A 105 -3.21 -1.72 9.26
C TRP A 105 -4.08 -2.96 9.00
N VAL A 106 -3.54 -4.18 9.15
CA VAL A 106 -4.29 -5.45 9.04
C VAL A 106 -5.24 -5.57 10.23
N GLU A 107 -4.75 -5.24 11.43
CA GLU A 107 -5.57 -5.19 12.65
C GLU A 107 -6.72 -4.19 12.49
N THR A 108 -6.42 -2.95 12.08
CA THR A 108 -7.45 -1.93 11.82
C THR A 108 -8.47 -2.36 10.77
N ALA A 109 -8.03 -3.05 9.71
CA ALA A 109 -8.94 -3.56 8.68
C ALA A 109 -9.86 -4.66 9.21
N GLU A 110 -9.36 -5.55 10.07
CA GLU A 110 -10.16 -6.60 10.69
C GLU A 110 -11.13 -6.04 11.75
N GLU A 111 -10.70 -5.06 12.54
CA GLU A 111 -11.56 -4.32 13.48
C GLU A 111 -12.71 -3.66 12.73
N ALA A 112 -12.41 -2.95 11.62
CA ALA A 112 -13.42 -2.33 10.78
C ALA A 112 -14.36 -3.37 10.16
N ARG A 113 -13.84 -4.50 9.67
CA ARG A 113 -14.66 -5.60 9.12
C ARG A 113 -15.62 -6.20 10.15
N ARG A 114 -15.19 -6.31 11.41
CA ARG A 114 -16.02 -6.82 12.52
C ARG A 114 -17.00 -5.77 13.07
N GLY A 115 -16.91 -4.52 12.64
CA GLY A 115 -17.72 -3.41 13.16
C GLY A 115 -17.30 -2.94 14.55
N VAL A 116 -16.01 -3.08 14.88
CA VAL A 116 -15.43 -2.75 16.21
C VAL A 116 -14.56 -1.48 16.15
N ALA A 117 -14.44 -0.85 14.98
CA ALA A 117 -13.62 0.35 14.73
C ALA A 117 -14.39 1.67 14.82
#